data_AF-A0A6N4XV98-F1
#
_entry.id   AF-A0A6N4XV98-F1
#
_cell.length_a   1.000
_cell.length_b   1.000
_cell.length_c   1.000
_cell.angle_alpha   90.00
_cell.angle_beta   90.00
_cell.angle_gamma   90.00
#
_symmetry.space_group_name_H-M   'P 1'
#
loop_
_entity.id
_entity.type
_entity.pdbx_description
1 polymer ?
#
loop_
_entity_poly.entity_id
_entity_poly.type
_entity_poly.pdbx_seq_one_letter_code
_entity_poly.pdbx_strand_id
1 'polypeptide(L)'
;MAKCLSSICDVNHNRKEDFLKGVIALPARRALEKEKIDSLEKLSDYSEKEIIQFHGVGRYTIEKLKMYMKEHNVSFKPENYINKQ
;
A
#
# COMPACT_ATOMS: atom_id res chain seq x y z
N MET A 1 26.09 -23.71 5.31
CA MET A 1 24.63 -23.88 5.37
C MET A 1 23.97 -22.57 4.98
N ALA A 2 23.22 -22.55 3.88
CA ALA A 2 22.18 -21.56 3.64
C ALA A 2 21.17 -22.19 2.68
N LYS A 3 20.31 -23.05 3.22
CA LYS A 3 19.04 -23.39 2.56
C LYS A 3 18.19 -22.13 2.66
N CYS A 4 18.20 -21.28 1.65
CA CYS A 4 17.05 -20.41 1.42
C CYS A 4 15.92 -21.33 0.99
N LEU A 5 15.16 -21.84 1.98
CA LEU A 5 13.83 -22.37 1.75
C LEU A 5 13.02 -21.18 1.23
N SER A 6 12.93 -21.03 -0.08
CA SER A 6 11.85 -20.28 -0.70
C SER A 6 10.56 -20.99 -0.30
N SER A 7 10.04 -20.62 0.88
CA SER A 7 8.71 -21.01 1.29
C SER A 7 7.78 -20.49 0.21
N ILE A 8 7.17 -21.45 -0.47
CA ILE A 8 6.39 -21.32 -1.66
C ILE A 8 5.18 -20.49 -1.25
N CYS A 9 5.23 -19.17 -1.48
CA CYS A 9 4.03 -18.38 -1.38
C CYS A 9 3.23 -18.70 -2.64
N ASP A 10 2.29 -19.62 -2.46
CA ASP A 10 1.24 -20.03 -3.38
C ASP A 10 0.66 -18.79 -4.09
N VAL A 11 1.15 -18.50 -5.29
CA VAL A 11 0.67 -17.39 -6.11
C VAL A 11 -0.47 -17.94 -6.95
N ASN A 12 -1.63 -18.07 -6.33
CA ASN A 12 -2.88 -18.28 -7.04
C ASN A 12 -3.10 -17.08 -7.97
N HIS A 13 -2.72 -17.28 -9.23
CA HIS A 13 -2.47 -16.25 -10.24
C HIS A 13 -3.78 -15.75 -10.88
N ASN A 14 -4.73 -15.29 -10.07
CA ASN A 14 -5.91 -14.57 -10.56
C ASN A 14 -5.61 -13.07 -10.61
N ARG A 15 -4.87 -12.66 -11.65
CA ARG A 15 -4.86 -11.34 -12.32
C ARG A 15 -5.49 -10.14 -11.54
N LYS A 16 -5.01 -9.86 -10.33
CA LYS A 16 -5.33 -8.65 -9.55
C LYS A 16 -4.07 -7.93 -9.03
N GLU A 17 -2.88 -8.42 -9.38
CA GLU A 17 -1.59 -7.83 -8.96
C GLU A 17 -1.16 -6.59 -9.76
N ASP A 18 -2.02 -6.02 -10.61
CA ASP A 18 -1.66 -4.85 -11.44
C ASP A 18 -1.83 -3.51 -10.71
N PHE A 19 -2.64 -3.42 -9.64
CA PHE A 19 -2.78 -2.17 -8.89
C PHE A 19 -1.43 -1.72 -8.30
N LEU A 20 -0.99 -0.50 -8.65
CA LEU A 20 0.28 0.11 -8.23
C LEU A 20 1.54 -0.66 -8.68
N LYS A 21 1.41 -1.55 -9.67
CA LYS A 21 2.55 -2.21 -10.31
C LYS A 21 3.44 -1.16 -10.99
N GLY A 22 4.73 -1.19 -10.69
CA GLY A 22 5.70 -0.19 -11.15
C GLY A 22 5.72 1.11 -10.34
N VAL A 23 4.72 1.35 -9.49
CA VAL A 23 4.67 2.53 -8.59
C VAL A 23 5.35 2.23 -7.25
N ILE A 24 5.05 1.08 -6.66
CA ILE A 24 5.59 0.63 -5.37
C ILE A 24 6.10 -0.81 -5.42
N ALA A 25 6.95 -1.18 -4.47
CA ALA A 25 7.51 -2.53 -4.36
C ALA A 25 6.45 -3.59 -4.00
N LEU A 26 6.73 -4.85 -4.36
CA LEU A 26 5.83 -6.00 -4.11
C LEU A 26 5.41 -6.16 -2.64
N PRO A 27 6.27 -5.97 -1.62
CA PRO A 27 5.86 -6.08 -0.22
C PRO A 27 4.76 -5.08 0.15
N ALA A 28 4.84 -3.85 -0.34
CA ALA A 28 3.83 -2.83 -0.10
C ALA A 28 2.52 -3.12 -0.84
N ARG A 29 2.58 -3.61 -2.09
CA ARG A 29 1.37 -4.05 -2.82
C ARG A 29 0.65 -5.17 -2.09
N ARG A 30 1.38 -6.18 -1.61
CA ARG A 30 0.82 -7.29 -0.81
C ARG A 30 0.19 -6.79 0.49
N ALA A 31 0.79 -5.78 1.12
CA ALA A 31 0.23 -5.16 2.32
C ALA A 31 -1.13 -4.50 2.04
N LEU A 32 -1.25 -3.75 0.93
CA LEU A 32 -2.51 -3.14 0.50
C LEU A 32 -3.56 -4.19 0.07
N GLU A 33 -3.15 -5.24 -0.64
CA GLU A 33 -4.04 -6.31 -1.09
C GLU A 33 -4.66 -7.09 0.08
N LYS A 34 -3.89 -7.33 1.16
CA LYS A 34 -4.41 -7.95 2.39
C LYS A 34 -5.56 -7.15 3.00
N GLU A 35 -5.47 -5.82 2.93
CA GLU A 35 -6.49 -4.89 3.37
C GLU A 35 -7.57 -4.64 2.30
N LYS A 36 -7.55 -5.39 1.19
CA LYS A 36 -8.46 -5.28 0.03
C LYS A 36 -8.45 -3.92 -0.67
N ILE A 37 -7.33 -3.21 -0.57
CA ILE A 37 -7.09 -1.92 -1.23
C ILE A 37 -6.56 -2.18 -2.64
N ASP A 38 -7.47 -2.19 -3.60
CA ASP A 38 -7.20 -2.47 -5.02
C ASP A 38 -7.52 -1.29 -5.97
N SER A 39 -7.88 -0.13 -5.42
CA SER A 39 -8.20 1.08 -6.18
C SER A 39 -7.78 2.36 -5.46
N LEU A 40 -7.67 3.47 -6.21
CA LEU A 40 -7.39 4.79 -5.65
C LEU A 40 -8.49 5.29 -4.71
N GLU A 41 -9.75 4.95 -5.00
CA GLU A 41 -10.90 5.29 -4.16
C GLU A 41 -10.75 4.64 -2.78
N LYS A 42 -10.52 3.34 -2.73
CA LYS A 42 -10.28 2.63 -1.46
C LYS A 42 -9.04 3.13 -0.74
N LEU A 43 -7.99 3.47 -1.49
CA LEU A 43 -6.77 4.03 -0.90
C LEU A 43 -7.03 5.41 -0.26
N SER A 44 -7.95 6.19 -0.82
CA SER A 44 -8.34 7.52 -0.31
C SER A 44 -9.17 7.47 0.98
N ASP A 45 -9.76 6.33 1.33
CA ASP A 45 -10.45 6.13 2.62
C ASP A 45 -9.49 6.06 3.82
N TYR A 46 -8.19 5.88 3.58
CA TYR A 46 -7.16 5.77 4.62
C TYR A 46 -6.31 7.03 4.71
N SER A 47 -5.85 7.35 5.92
CA SER A 47 -4.84 8.37 6.17
C SER A 47 -3.42 7.82 5.97
N GLU A 48 -2.45 8.71 5.72
CA GLU A 48 -1.02 8.35 5.62
C GLU A 48 -0.53 7.54 6.82
N LYS A 49 -1.00 7.90 8.03
CA LYS A 49 -0.67 7.19 9.27
C LYS A 49 -1.24 5.78 9.35
N GLU A 50 -2.40 5.53 8.75
CA GLU A 50 -3.00 4.20 8.73
C GLU A 50 -2.21 3.30 7.77
N ILE A 51 -1.93 3.81 6.56
CA ILE A 51 -1.20 3.08 5.53
C ILE A 51 0.24 2.74 5.98
N ILE A 52 0.92 3.62 6.73
CA ILE A 52 2.28 3.34 7.22
C ILE A 52 2.34 2.29 8.34
N GLN A 53 1.20 1.95 8.99
CA GLN A 53 1.16 0.83 9.94
C GLN A 53 1.19 -0.54 9.25
N PHE A 54 0.92 -0.60 7.94
CA PHE A 54 0.87 -1.87 7.24
C PHE A 54 2.27 -2.46 7.07
N HIS A 55 2.43 -3.71 7.49
CA HIS A 55 3.70 -4.42 7.43
C HIS A 55 4.20 -4.53 5.97
N GLY A 56 5.29 -3.83 5.64
CA GLY A 56 5.85 -3.76 4.30
C GLY A 56 5.65 -2.41 3.60
N VAL A 57 4.98 -1.45 4.25
CA VAL A 57 4.85 -0.07 3.79
C VAL A 57 5.77 0.84 4.61
N GLY A 58 6.70 1.51 3.94
CA GLY A 58 7.61 2.48 4.57
C GLY A 58 7.36 3.91 4.10
N ARG A 59 8.10 4.87 4.69
CA ARG A 59 8.01 6.30 4.31
C ARG A 59 8.17 6.54 2.81
N TYR A 60 9.16 5.88 2.18
CA TYR A 60 9.38 5.98 0.74
C TYR A 60 8.17 5.52 -0.09
N THR A 61 7.51 4.44 0.34
CA THR A 61 6.28 3.95 -0.29
C THR A 61 5.16 4.98 -0.16
N ILE A 62 4.99 5.59 1.02
CA ILE A 62 4.00 6.65 1.22
C ILE A 62 4.23 7.81 0.25
N GLU A 63 5.47 8.28 0.10
CA GLU A 63 5.78 9.36 -0.85
C GLU A 63 5.42 8.99 -2.29
N LYS A 64 5.73 7.77 -2.73
CA LYS A 64 5.32 7.26 -4.05
C LYS A 64 3.81 7.22 -4.21
N LEU A 65 3.07 6.77 -3.19
CA LEU A 65 1.61 6.76 -3.21
C LEU A 65 1.05 8.18 -3.32
N LYS A 66 1.58 9.14 -2.55
CA LYS A 66 1.13 10.55 -2.62
C LYS A 66 1.32 11.14 -4.01
N MET A 67 2.49 10.91 -4.61
CA MET A 67 2.77 11.38 -5.97
C MET A 67 1.76 10.79 -6.96
N TYR A 68 1.58 9.47 -6.92
CA TYR A 68 0.65 8.77 -7.79
C TYR A 68 -0.80 9.24 -7.59
N MET A 69 -1.28 9.32 -6.36
CA MET A 69 -2.64 9.82 -6.06
C MET A 69 -2.83 11.25 -6.57
N LYS A 70 -1.81 12.12 -6.39
CA LYS A 70 -1.85 13.50 -6.88
C LYS A 70 -1.95 13.59 -8.41
N GLU A 71 -1.22 12.75 -9.15
CA GLU A 71 -1.32 12.67 -10.61
C GLU A 71 -2.75 12.30 -11.07
N HIS A 72 -3.48 11.58 -10.22
CA HIS A 72 -4.86 11.17 -10.44
C HIS A 72 -5.89 12.09 -9.75
N ASN A 73 -5.48 13.23 -9.18
CA ASN A 73 -6.33 14.16 -8.42
C ASN A 73 -7.06 13.52 -7.21
N VAL A 74 -6.46 12.48 -6.62
CA VAL A 74 -6.91 11.83 -5.39
C VAL A 74 -5.92 12.14 -4.27
N SER A 75 -6.35 12.08 -3.02
CA SER A 75 -5.49 12.23 -1.86
C SER A 75 -5.88 11.25 -0.76
N PHE A 76 -4.96 10.97 0.15
CA PHE A 76 -5.29 10.27 1.39
C PHE A 76 -6.35 11.05 2.19
N LYS A 77 -7.09 10.31 3.02
CA LYS A 77 -7.99 10.90 4.01
C LYS A 77 -7.19 11.83 4.92
N PRO A 78 -7.65 13.08 5.10
CA PRO A 78 -6.99 14.00 6.02
C PRO A 78 -6.97 13.38 7.41
N GLU A 79 -5.86 13.54 8.11
CA GLU A 79 -5.80 13.16 9.50
C GLU A 79 -6.73 14.09 10.29
N ASN A 80 -7.72 13.52 10.98
CA ASN A 80 -8.54 14.29 11.91
C ASN A 80 -7.65 14.75 13.06
N TYR A 81 -7.24 16.01 13.04
CA TYR A 81 -6.64 16.68 14.19
C TYR A 81 -7.71 16.84 15.28
N ILE A 82 -7.92 15.81 16.10
CA ILE A 82 -8.56 16.03 17.40
C ILE A 82 -7.54 16.80 18.23
N ASN A 83 -7.83 18.08 18.43
CA ASN A 83 -7.08 19.00 19.27
C ASN A 83 -6.63 18.30 20.55
N LYS A 84 -5.31 18.22 20.72
CA LYS A 84 -4.69 17.86 22.00
C LYS A 84 -5.07 18.97 22.98
N GLN A 85 -5.94 18.65 23.94
CA GLN A 85 -6.20 19.48 25.13
C GLN A 85 -4.91 19.66 25.92
#